data_AF-A0A382IUG4-F1
#
_entry.id   AF-A0A382IUG4-F1
#
_cell.length_a   1.000
_cell.length_b   1.000
_cell.length_c   1.000
_cell.angle_alpha   90.00
_cell.angle_beta   90.00
_cell.angle_gamma   90.00
#
_symmetry.space_group_name_H-M   'P 1'
#
loop_
_entity.id
_entity.type
_entity.pdbx_description
1 polymer ?
#
loop_
_entity_poly.entity_id
_entity_poly.type
_entity_poly.pdbx_seq_one_letter_code
_entity_poly.pdbx_strand_id
1 'polypeptide(L)' 'TFENADGGKYINPVYDAEEVVKAVDTGNGYLGILMRPTNVDEFVSIVTRGWRLPAKATNFFPKPPAGMVMQNLYGDL' A
#
# COMPACT_ATOMS: atom_id res chain seq x y z
N THR A 1 4.68 -15.03 15.69
CA THR A 1 4.24 -15.36 14.32
C THR A 1 2.84 -14.83 14.13
N PHE A 2 2.62 -13.90 13.21
CA PHE A 2 1.25 -13.73 12.75
C PHE A 2 0.88 -14.99 11.95
N GLU A 3 -0.01 -15.81 12.51
CA GLU A 3 -0.44 -17.06 11.91
C GLU A 3 -1.70 -16.81 11.09
N ASN A 4 -1.66 -17.17 9.81
CA ASN A 4 -2.90 -17.45 9.08
C ASN A 4 -3.42 -18.82 9.53
N ALA A 5 -4.73 -19.07 9.44
CA ALA A 5 -5.34 -20.34 9.85
C ALA A 5 -4.70 -21.59 9.19
N ASP A 6 -3.97 -21.37 8.10
CA ASP A 6 -3.36 -22.39 7.25
C ASP A 6 -1.85 -22.61 7.52
N GLY A 7 -1.24 -21.91 8.50
CA GLY A 7 0.19 -22.02 8.82
C GLY A 7 1.15 -21.46 7.75
N GLY A 8 0.63 -20.80 6.72
CA GLY A 8 1.42 -20.24 5.62
C GLY A 8 2.12 -18.92 5.97
N LYS A 9 3.32 -18.70 5.42
CA LYS A 9 4.02 -17.41 5.44
C LYS A 9 3.22 -16.40 4.61
N TYR A 10 2.96 -15.21 5.14
CA TYR A 10 2.25 -14.15 4.44
C TYR A 10 2.94 -12.79 4.60
N ILE A 11 2.61 -11.85 3.72
CA ILE A 11 3.13 -10.47 3.74
C ILE A 11 2.04 -9.56 4.34
N ASN A 12 2.38 -8.85 5.43
CA ASN A 12 1.48 -7.87 6.04
C ASN A 12 1.86 -6.44 5.60
N PRO A 13 1.04 -5.75 4.78
CA PRO A 13 1.28 -4.36 4.42
C PRO A 13 0.89 -3.43 5.57
N VAL A 14 1.87 -2.71 6.11
CA VAL A 14 1.70 -1.77 7.23
C VAL A 14 2.13 -0.37 6.77
N TYR A 15 1.40 0.66 7.17
CA TYR A 15 1.67 2.05 6.77
C TYR A 15 2.53 2.82 7.79
N ASP A 16 2.63 2.31 9.02
CA ASP A 16 3.43 2.88 10.09
C ASP A 16 4.74 2.09 10.27
N ALA A 17 5.87 2.79 10.25
CA ALA A 17 7.18 2.18 10.43
C ALA A 17 7.37 1.62 11.86
N GLU A 18 6.81 2.27 12.89
CA GLU A 18 6.95 1.80 14.28
C GLU A 18 6.26 0.45 14.50
N GLU A 19 5.12 0.24 13.86
CA GLU A 19 4.39 -1.03 13.91
C GLU A 19 5.21 -2.17 13.26
N VAL A 20 5.93 -1.88 12.17
CA VAL A 20 6.83 -2.86 11.53
C VAL A 20 7.99 -3.23 12.45
N VAL A 21 8.64 -2.23 13.08
CA VAL A 21 9.76 -2.47 14.02
C VAL A 21 9.28 -3.31 15.20
N LYS A 22 8.18 -2.89 15.83
CA LYS A 22 7.58 -3.61 16.95
C LYS A 22 7.21 -5.05 16.59
N ALA A 23 6.70 -5.28 15.37
CA ALA A 23 6.35 -6.62 14.92
C ALA A 23 7.57 -7.55 14.86
N VAL A 24 8.71 -7.06 14.39
CA VAL A 24 9.96 -7.82 14.37
C VAL A 24 10.51 -8.04 15.77
N ASP A 25 10.58 -6.98 16.60
CA ASP A 25 11.13 -7.04 17.96
C ASP A 25 10.36 -7.99 18.88
N THR A 26 9.04 -8.08 18.69
CA THR A 26 8.17 -8.96 19.48
C THR A 26 8.09 -10.40 18.94
N GLY A 27 8.81 -10.72 17.87
CA GLY A 27 8.77 -12.05 17.22
C GLY A 27 7.45 -12.34 16.48
N ASN A 28 6.64 -11.31 16.25
CA ASN A 28 5.41 -11.43 15.48
C ASN A 28 5.68 -11.46 13.96
N GLY A 29 6.72 -10.78 13.50
CA GLY A 29 7.22 -10.83 12.12
C GLY A 29 8.64 -11.39 12.02
N TYR A 30 8.94 -12.10 10.92
CA TYR A 30 10.28 -12.63 10.65
C TYR A 30 11.22 -11.61 9.99
N LEU A 31 10.66 -10.67 9.21
CA LEU A 31 11.39 -9.67 8.45
C LEU A 31 10.52 -8.43 8.27
N GLY A 32 11.07 -7.26 8.54
CA GLY A 32 10.48 -5.96 8.21
C GLY A 32 11.18 -5.34 7.01
N ILE A 33 10.41 -4.78 6.07
CA ILE A 33 10.94 -4.03 4.92
C ILE A 33 10.36 -2.62 4.99
N LEU A 34 11.24 -1.63 5.12
CA LEU A 34 10.88 -0.22 5.04
C LEU A 34 11.26 0.33 3.67
N MET A 35 10.34 1.03 3.03
CA MET A 35 10.52 1.63 1.71
C MET A 35 10.25 3.12 1.79
N ARG A 36 10.97 3.91 0.99
CA ARG A 36 10.64 5.32 0.83
C ARG A 36 9.26 5.45 0.16
N PRO A 37 8.43 6.42 0.57
CA PRO A 37 7.16 6.67 -0.11
C PRO A 37 7.42 7.06 -1.57
N THR A 38 6.56 6.58 -2.47
CA THR A 38 6.60 6.97 -3.88
C THR A 38 6.11 8.41 -4.02
N ASN A 39 6.88 9.26 -4.71
CA ASN A 39 6.47 10.63 -5.01
C ASN A 39 5.28 10.60 -6.01
N VAL A 40 4.32 11.53 -5.87
CA VAL A 40 3.15 11.62 -6.76
C VAL A 40 3.55 11.86 -8.23
N ASP A 41 4.56 12.69 -8.50
CA ASP A 41 5.04 12.95 -9.85
C ASP A 41 5.66 11.70 -10.48
N GLU A 42 6.43 10.95 -9.69
CA GLU A 42 7.01 9.67 -10.11
C GLU A 42 5.92 8.64 -10.38
N PHE A 43 4.94 8.52 -9.48
CA PHE A 43 3.76 7.69 -9.64
C PHE A 43 3.05 7.98 -10.96
N VAL A 44 2.70 9.25 -11.21
CA VAL A 44 2.02 9.68 -12.44
C VAL A 44 2.86 9.32 -13.67
N SER A 45 4.17 9.62 -13.63
CA SER A 45 5.06 9.31 -14.76
C SER A 45 5.11 7.82 -15.11
N ILE A 46 5.09 6.93 -14.11
CA ILE A 46 5.14 5.47 -14.30
C ILE A 46 3.81 4.99 -14.90
N VAL A 47 2.68 5.39 -14.32
CA VAL A 47 1.36 4.89 -14.76
C VAL A 47 0.98 5.46 -16.13
N THR A 48 1.32 6.71 -16.44
CA THR A 48 1.07 7.32 -17.76
C THR A 48 1.87 6.63 -18.87
N ARG A 49 3.01 6.02 -18.55
CA ARG A 49 3.80 5.20 -19.49
C ARG A 49 3.23 3.78 -19.67
N GLY A 50 2.14 3.43 -18.99
CA GLY A 50 1.52 2.10 -19.03
C GLY A 50 2.21 1.08 -18.13
N TRP A 51 3.16 1.49 -17.28
CA TRP A 51 3.86 0.62 -16.36
C TRP A 51 3.08 0.45 -15.05
N ARG A 52 3.32 -0.65 -14.35
CA ARG A 52 2.68 -0.96 -13.07
C ARG A 52 3.68 -0.88 -11.93
N LEU A 53 3.29 -0.26 -10.83
CA LEU A 53 4.02 -0.32 -9.58
C LEU A 53 3.85 -1.70 -8.92
N PRO A 54 4.81 -2.12 -8.07
CA PRO A 54 4.61 -3.28 -7.22
C PRO A 54 3.34 -3.15 -6.37
N ALA A 55 2.68 -4.28 -6.11
CA ALA A 55 1.50 -4.28 -5.25
C ALA A 55 1.84 -3.71 -3.86
N LYS A 56 0.95 -2.87 -3.31
CA LYS A 56 1.08 -2.24 -1.99
C LYS A 56 2.29 -1.30 -1.83
N ALA A 57 2.88 -0.82 -2.93
CA ALA A 57 3.95 0.19 -2.89
C ALA A 57 3.46 1.61 -2.53
N THR A 58 2.17 1.89 -2.74
CA THR A 58 1.56 3.20 -2.48
C THR A 58 0.37 3.08 -1.52
N ASN A 59 0.24 4.02 -0.59
CA ASN A 59 -0.91 4.15 0.30
C ASN A 59 -1.61 5.50 0.07
N PHE A 60 -2.74 5.51 -0.62
CA PHE A 60 -3.53 6.73 -0.85
C PHE A 60 -4.42 7.02 0.36
N PHE A 61 -4.25 8.20 0.95
CA PHE A 61 -5.02 8.67 2.09
C PHE A 61 -5.53 10.10 1.85
N PRO A 62 -6.81 10.39 2.13
CA PRO A 62 -7.85 9.46 2.58
C PRO A 62 -8.27 8.48 1.48
N LYS A 63 -8.70 7.28 1.87
CA LYS A 63 -9.30 6.34 0.90
C LYS A 63 -10.67 6.90 0.48
N PRO A 64 -10.97 6.96 -0.83
CA PRO A 64 -12.31 7.32 -1.28
C PRO A 64 -13.35 6.39 -0.64
N PRO A 65 -14.48 6.93 -0.13
CA PRO A 65 -15.62 6.12 0.27
C PRO A 65 -16.01 5.14 -0.84
N ALA A 66 -16.34 3.91 -0.46
CA ALA A 66 -16.83 2.93 -1.42
C ALA A 66 -18.09 3.47 -2.13
N GLY A 67 -18.14 3.33 -3.45
CA GLY A 67 -19.24 3.86 -4.26
C GLY A 67 -19.13 5.36 -4.58
N MET A 68 -18.04 6.04 -4.22
CA MET A 68 -17.79 7.41 -4.69
C MET A 68 -17.60 7.41 -6.22
N VAL A 69 -18.47 8.14 -6.90
CA VAL A 69 -18.36 8.42 -8.34
C VAL A 69 -17.69 9.77 -8.51
N MET A 70 -16.57 9.80 -9.23
CA MET A 70 -15.94 11.06 -9.66
C MET A 70 -16.36 11.34 -11.10
N GLN A 71 -16.98 12.50 -11.33
CA GLN A 71 -17.38 12.96 -12.67
C GLN A 71 -16.87 14.39 -12.84
N ASN A 72 -16.45 14.73 -14.06
CA ASN A 72 -16.15 16.10 -14.45
C ASN A 72 -17.42 16.96 -14.40
N LEU A 73 -17.41 18.06 -13.64
CA LEU A 73 -18.56 18.96 -13.48
C LEU A 73 -19.19 19.42 -14.82
N TYR A 74 -18.40 19.45 -15.91
CA TYR A 74 -18.84 19.90 -17.22
C TYR A 74 -19.44 18.81 -18.11
N GLY A 75 -19.37 17.54 -17.69
CA GLY A 75 -20.08 16.43 -18.34
C GLY A 75 -19.71 16.19 -19.80
N ASP A 76 -18.58 15.53 -20.07
CA ASP A 76 -18.33 14.87 -21.36
C ASP A 76 -18.22 13.36 -21.11
N LEU A 77 -19.25 12.60 -21.52
CA LEU A 77 -19.25 11.14 -21.63
C LEU A 77 -19.41 10.76 -23.10
#